data_AF-A0A0F9LHG2-F1
#
_entry.id   AF-A0A0F9LHG2-F1
#
_cell.length_a   1.000
_cell.length_b   1.000
_cell.length_c   1.000
_cell.angle_alpha   90.00
_cell.angle_beta   90.00
_cell.angle_gamma   90.00
#
_symmetry.space_group_name_H-M   'P 1'
#
loop_
_entity.id
_entity.type
_entity.pdbx_description
1 polymer ?
#
loop_
_entity_poly.entity_id
_entity_poly.type
_entity_poly.pdbx_seq_one_letter_code
_entity_poly.pdbx_strand_id
1 'polypeptide(L)'
;SSANDNSSGTGHLAKINAKREAYKVTADECRYYSEKIIPLINTLDKKVDELGAQIFQKSVVKVGANSIEVKPFTNYIDHDDVIEKLTGEFVDVANALSGFSTYFVSGIADEKLAYNTLGRTYCNTVKKYAPLLVLISKENNSAIQLFVIWSNRAIKDKALLEKRKIEEKIKNTSEMIVKPIGT
;
A
#
# COMPACT_ATOMS: atom_id res chain seq x y z
N SER A 1 16.64 -31.97 43.08
CA SER A 1 15.76 -31.30 42.10
C SER A 1 16.29 -29.92 41.78
N SER A 2 17.01 -29.78 40.68
CA SER A 2 17.45 -28.48 40.16
C SER A 2 17.41 -28.55 38.63
N ALA A 3 16.22 -28.27 38.09
CA ALA A 3 15.98 -28.11 36.65
C ALA A 3 14.98 -26.96 36.50
N ASN A 4 15.47 -25.73 36.54
CA ASN A 4 14.71 -24.53 36.15
C ASN A 4 15.70 -23.36 36.08
N ASP A 5 16.31 -23.12 34.90
CA ASP A 5 16.64 -21.75 34.47
C ASP A 5 17.14 -21.59 33.02
N ASN A 6 17.29 -22.67 32.22
CA ASN A 6 17.86 -22.55 30.86
C ASN A 6 16.85 -22.20 29.74
N SER A 7 15.57 -21.92 30.03
CA SER A 7 14.55 -21.68 28.99
C SER A 7 14.43 -20.22 28.52
N SER A 8 15.03 -19.27 29.24
CA SER A 8 14.92 -17.83 28.94
C SER A 8 15.86 -17.36 27.82
N GLY A 9 17.07 -17.94 27.73
CA GLY A 9 18.10 -17.54 26.76
C GLY A 9 17.84 -18.01 25.33
N THR A 10 17.33 -19.24 25.14
CA THR A 10 17.11 -19.83 23.81
C THR A 10 15.97 -19.15 23.04
N GLY A 11 14.90 -18.78 23.74
CA GLY A 11 13.77 -18.05 23.14
C GLY A 11 14.14 -16.62 22.71
N HIS A 12 15.05 -15.95 23.43
CA HIS A 12 15.52 -14.62 23.05
C HIS A 12 16.38 -14.65 21.78
N LEU A 13 17.31 -15.60 21.69
CA LEU A 13 18.13 -15.81 20.49
C LEU A 13 17.29 -16.15 19.26
N ALA A 14 16.28 -17.02 19.41
CA ALA A 14 15.36 -17.36 18.32
C ALA A 14 14.61 -16.12 17.78
N LYS A 15 14.12 -15.24 18.67
CA LYS A 15 13.44 -13.99 18.29
C LYS A 15 14.36 -13.02 17.56
N ILE A 16 15.62 -12.89 18.01
CA ILE A 16 16.61 -12.04 17.33
C ILE A 16 16.89 -12.55 15.92
N ASN A 17 17.08 -13.87 15.76
CA ASN A 17 17.34 -14.48 14.47
C ASN A 17 16.15 -14.35 13.53
N ALA A 18 14.93 -14.64 14.00
CA ALA A 18 13.72 -14.45 13.20
C ALA A 18 13.56 -13.00 12.71
N LYS A 19 13.82 -12.02 13.57
CA LYS A 19 13.79 -10.60 13.21
C LYS A 19 14.85 -10.25 12.17
N ARG A 20 16.07 -10.79 12.30
CA ARG A 20 17.15 -10.58 11.33
C ARG A 20 16.79 -11.14 9.95
N GLU A 21 16.24 -12.35 9.91
CA GLU A 21 15.81 -12.96 8.65
C GLU A 21 14.65 -12.18 8.01
N ALA A 22 13.67 -11.75 8.79
CA ALA A 22 12.59 -10.90 8.28
C ALA A 22 13.12 -9.60 7.65
N TYR A 23 14.15 -8.99 8.25
CA TYR A 23 14.78 -7.78 7.70
C TYR A 23 15.55 -8.03 6.41
N LYS A 24 16.23 -9.16 6.32
CA LYS A 24 16.93 -9.57 5.11
C LYS A 24 15.93 -9.79 3.97
N VAL A 25 14.86 -10.54 4.22
CA VAL A 25 13.78 -10.75 3.24
C VAL A 25 13.15 -9.42 2.84
N THR A 26 12.85 -8.51 3.79
CA THR A 26 12.34 -7.17 3.45
C THR A 26 13.29 -6.41 2.52
N ALA A 27 14.59 -6.42 2.79
CA ALA A 27 15.57 -5.73 1.96
C ALA A 27 15.64 -6.33 0.54
N ASP A 28 15.60 -7.66 0.44
CA ASP A 28 15.59 -8.38 -0.83
C ASP A 28 14.33 -8.06 -1.65
N GLU A 29 13.15 -8.05 -1.02
CA GLU A 29 11.89 -7.71 -1.69
C GLU A 29 11.82 -6.23 -2.08
N CYS A 30 12.37 -5.32 -1.27
CA CYS A 30 12.46 -3.90 -1.65
C CYS A 30 13.36 -3.69 -2.87
N ARG A 31 14.46 -4.44 -2.97
CA ARG A 31 15.33 -4.46 -4.14
C ARG A 31 14.61 -5.06 -5.35
N TYR A 32 13.95 -6.21 -5.19
CA TYR A 32 13.16 -6.84 -6.24
C TYR A 32 12.10 -5.89 -6.81
N TYR A 33 11.37 -5.17 -5.94
CA TYR A 33 10.40 -4.18 -6.36
C TYR A 33 11.01 -3.11 -7.27
N SER A 34 12.17 -2.58 -6.87
CA SER A 34 12.85 -1.51 -7.61
C SER A 34 13.45 -1.99 -8.94
N GLU A 35 14.07 -3.17 -8.95
CA GLU A 35 14.79 -3.71 -10.10
C GLU A 35 13.91 -4.45 -11.11
N LYS A 36 12.77 -5.00 -10.67
CA LYS A 36 11.88 -5.83 -11.49
C LYS A 36 10.50 -5.26 -11.65
N ILE A 37 9.85 -4.85 -10.56
CA ILE A 37 8.44 -4.41 -10.61
C ILE A 37 8.32 -3.03 -11.25
N ILE A 38 9.17 -2.07 -10.89
CA ILE A 38 9.12 -0.72 -11.50
C ILE A 38 9.29 -0.75 -13.03
N PRO A 39 10.26 -1.49 -13.61
CA PRO A 39 10.35 -1.62 -15.06
C PRO A 39 9.09 -2.19 -15.73
N LEU A 40 8.44 -3.18 -15.11
CA LEU A 40 7.17 -3.73 -15.61
C LEU A 40 6.06 -2.68 -15.56
N ILE A 41 5.95 -1.93 -14.45
CA ILE A 41 5.01 -0.83 -14.31
C ILE A 41 5.23 0.23 -15.39
N ASN A 42 6.49 0.62 -15.64
CA ASN A 42 6.81 1.61 -16.67
C ASN A 42 6.41 1.15 -18.08
N THR A 43 6.61 -0.15 -18.36
CA THR A 43 6.22 -0.75 -19.63
C THR A 43 4.70 -0.73 -19.81
N LEU A 44 3.97 -1.10 -18.77
CA LEU A 44 2.51 -1.04 -18.76
C LEU A 44 1.99 0.40 -18.84
N ASP A 45 2.57 1.33 -18.08
CA ASP A 45 2.22 2.76 -18.07
C ASP A 45 2.34 3.34 -19.49
N LYS A 46 3.45 3.06 -20.17
CA LYS A 46 3.67 3.50 -21.56
C LYS A 46 2.58 2.98 -22.49
N LYS A 47 2.22 1.70 -22.37
CA LYS A 47 1.18 1.09 -23.21
C LYS A 47 -0.22 1.62 -22.90
N VAL A 48 -0.52 1.89 -21.64
CA VAL A 48 -1.76 2.54 -21.19
C VAL A 48 -1.89 3.93 -21.81
N ASP A 49 -0.80 4.70 -21.84
CA ASP A 49 -0.77 6.03 -22.42
C ASP A 49 -0.90 5.99 -23.96
N GLU A 50 -0.20 5.07 -24.63
CA GLU A 50 -0.28 4.85 -26.09
C GLU A 50 -1.69 4.47 -26.56
N LEU A 51 -2.40 3.64 -25.78
CA LEU A 51 -3.76 3.21 -26.09
C LEU A 51 -4.83 4.19 -25.59
N GLY A 52 -4.44 5.25 -24.86
CA GLY A 52 -5.37 6.20 -24.26
C GLY A 52 -6.35 5.53 -23.29
N ALA A 53 -5.93 4.51 -22.55
CA ALA A 53 -6.82 3.65 -21.75
C ALA A 53 -7.41 4.40 -20.54
N GLN A 54 -8.52 5.10 -20.76
CA GLN A 54 -9.16 5.97 -19.77
C GLN A 54 -9.67 5.23 -18.53
N ILE A 55 -9.86 3.90 -18.60
CA ILE A 55 -10.28 3.08 -17.48
C ILE A 55 -9.38 3.26 -16.25
N PHE A 56 -8.07 3.40 -16.40
CA PHE A 56 -7.16 3.60 -15.26
C PHE A 56 -7.11 5.04 -14.72
N GLN A 57 -7.54 6.01 -15.53
CA GLN A 57 -7.49 7.43 -15.18
C GLN A 57 -8.80 7.91 -14.55
N LYS A 58 -9.94 7.42 -15.08
CA LYS A 58 -11.28 7.91 -14.72
C LYS A 58 -12.02 7.01 -13.73
N SER A 59 -11.56 5.79 -13.51
CA SER A 59 -12.19 4.91 -12.51
C SER A 59 -12.00 5.47 -11.10
N VAL A 60 -13.03 5.31 -10.27
CA VAL A 60 -13.01 5.79 -8.89
C VAL A 60 -12.71 4.61 -7.97
N VAL A 61 -11.62 4.73 -7.22
CA VAL A 61 -11.20 3.74 -6.23
C VAL A 61 -11.34 4.33 -4.84
N LYS A 62 -12.20 3.73 -4.02
CA LYS A 62 -12.39 4.06 -2.61
C LYS A 62 -11.80 2.96 -1.74
N VAL A 63 -11.06 3.37 -0.72
CA VAL A 63 -10.47 2.44 0.26
C VAL A 63 -11.34 2.49 1.51
N GLY A 64 -11.86 1.33 1.91
CA GLY A 64 -12.54 1.12 3.18
C GLY A 64 -11.61 0.57 4.26
N ALA A 65 -12.17 0.25 5.43
CA ALA A 65 -11.38 -0.25 6.55
C ALA A 65 -10.64 -1.57 6.24
N ASN A 66 -11.31 -2.49 5.54
CA ASN A 66 -10.77 -3.83 5.22
C ASN A 66 -10.97 -4.23 3.75
N SER A 67 -11.40 -3.30 2.90
CA SER A 67 -11.78 -3.59 1.52
C SER A 67 -11.54 -2.39 0.61
N ILE A 68 -11.65 -2.62 -0.70
CA ILE A 68 -11.67 -1.56 -1.71
C ILE A 68 -12.97 -1.65 -2.49
N GLU A 69 -13.53 -0.50 -2.83
CA GLU A 69 -14.66 -0.37 -3.75
C GLU A 69 -14.13 0.30 -5.02
N VAL A 70 -14.30 -0.36 -6.16
CA VAL A 70 -13.91 0.17 -7.45
C VAL A 70 -15.14 0.40 -8.30
N LYS A 71 -15.33 1.64 -8.75
CA LYS A 71 -16.33 2.00 -9.75
C LYS A 71 -15.60 2.16 -11.08
N PRO A 72 -15.63 1.13 -11.95
CA PRO A 72 -14.95 1.21 -13.24
C PRO A 72 -15.60 2.30 -14.09
N PHE A 73 -14.79 3.02 -14.86
CA PHE A 73 -15.29 3.95 -15.86
C PHE A 73 -15.86 3.18 -17.04
N THR A 74 -17.19 3.21 -17.24
CA THR A 74 -17.87 2.41 -18.28
C THR A 74 -18.19 3.19 -19.56
N ASN A 75 -18.12 4.53 -19.55
CA ASN A 75 -18.46 5.38 -20.71
C ASN A 75 -17.30 5.50 -21.72
N TYR A 76 -16.79 4.37 -22.20
CA TYR A 76 -15.72 4.30 -23.18
C TYR A 76 -16.12 3.34 -24.30
N ILE A 77 -15.94 3.78 -25.54
CA ILE A 77 -16.09 2.95 -26.74
C ILE A 77 -14.79 2.12 -26.83
N ASP A 78 -14.89 0.81 -27.06
CA ASP A 78 -13.76 -0.13 -27.22
C ASP A 78 -13.03 -0.60 -25.94
N HIS A 79 -13.74 -0.81 -24.84
CA HIS A 79 -13.15 -1.38 -23.61
C HIS A 79 -12.45 -2.72 -23.85
N ASP A 80 -13.11 -3.62 -24.56
CA ASP A 80 -12.65 -5.01 -24.70
C ASP A 80 -11.34 -5.07 -25.51
N ASP A 81 -11.26 -4.34 -26.63
CA ASP A 81 -10.06 -4.26 -27.48
C ASP A 81 -8.86 -3.66 -26.73
N VAL A 82 -9.08 -2.63 -25.90
CA VAL A 82 -8.01 -2.01 -25.11
C VAL A 82 -7.55 -2.95 -24.00
N ILE A 83 -8.46 -3.63 -23.33
CA ILE A 83 -8.13 -4.61 -22.28
C ILE A 83 -7.35 -5.78 -22.89
N GLU A 84 -7.79 -6.32 -24.02
CA GLU A 84 -7.09 -7.41 -24.72
C GLU A 84 -5.66 -7.01 -25.06
N LYS A 85 -5.46 -5.81 -25.64
CA LYS A 85 -4.13 -5.29 -25.97
C LYS A 85 -3.25 -5.08 -24.76
N LEU A 86 -3.80 -4.76 -23.58
CA LEU A 86 -3.04 -4.55 -22.34
C LEU A 86 -2.81 -5.82 -21.52
N THR A 87 -3.50 -6.92 -21.85
CA THR A 87 -3.61 -8.09 -20.97
C THR A 87 -2.24 -8.68 -20.64
N GLY A 88 -1.32 -8.78 -21.59
CA GLY A 88 0.02 -9.34 -21.37
C GLY A 88 0.81 -8.60 -20.29
N GLU A 89 1.07 -7.31 -20.52
CA GLU A 89 1.86 -6.47 -19.60
C GLU A 89 1.13 -6.28 -18.26
N PHE A 90 -0.20 -6.23 -18.28
CA PHE A 90 -0.99 -6.13 -17.06
C PHE A 90 -0.86 -7.38 -16.19
N VAL A 91 -0.92 -8.58 -16.79
CA VAL A 91 -0.77 -9.85 -16.06
C VAL A 91 0.62 -9.95 -15.42
N ASP A 92 1.67 -9.52 -16.12
CA ASP A 92 3.03 -9.50 -15.58
C ASP A 92 3.14 -8.60 -14.34
N VAL A 93 2.59 -7.38 -14.41
CA VAL A 93 2.55 -6.45 -13.27
C VAL A 93 1.71 -7.02 -12.12
N ALA A 94 0.52 -7.56 -12.42
CA ALA A 94 -0.38 -8.11 -11.41
C ALA A 94 0.24 -9.28 -10.66
N ASN A 95 0.89 -10.20 -11.38
CA ASN A 95 1.59 -11.34 -10.79
C ASN A 95 2.77 -10.88 -9.93
N ALA A 96 3.57 -9.94 -10.42
CA ALA A 96 4.72 -9.43 -9.68
C ALA A 96 4.32 -8.69 -8.41
N LEU A 97 3.27 -7.85 -8.47
CA LEU A 97 2.71 -7.19 -7.29
C LEU A 97 2.15 -8.21 -6.29
N SER A 98 1.41 -9.21 -6.77
CA SER A 98 0.85 -10.26 -5.92
C SER A 98 1.96 -11.04 -5.19
N GLY A 99 2.98 -11.50 -5.91
CA GLY A 99 4.12 -12.23 -5.33
C GLY A 99 4.89 -11.41 -4.30
N PHE A 100 5.21 -10.16 -4.62
CA PHE A 100 5.82 -9.22 -3.66
C PHE A 100 4.96 -9.08 -2.40
N SER A 101 3.65 -8.97 -2.55
CA SER A 101 2.74 -8.71 -1.45
C SER A 101 2.55 -9.90 -0.52
N THR A 102 2.67 -11.12 -1.06
CA THR A 102 2.54 -12.35 -0.28
C THR A 102 3.54 -12.39 0.89
N TYR A 103 4.78 -11.93 0.72
CA TYR A 103 5.78 -11.92 1.80
C TYR A 103 5.38 -11.07 3.00
N PHE A 104 4.72 -9.94 2.76
CA PHE A 104 4.32 -9.00 3.81
C PHE A 104 3.00 -9.42 4.45
N VAL A 105 2.04 -9.86 3.64
CA VAL A 105 0.74 -10.34 4.12
C VAL A 105 0.88 -11.61 4.96
N SER A 106 1.82 -12.50 4.63
CA SER A 106 2.09 -13.72 5.41
C SER A 106 2.91 -13.48 6.67
N GLY A 107 3.48 -12.28 6.85
CA GLY A 107 4.36 -11.95 7.98
C GLY A 107 5.78 -12.53 7.88
N ILE A 108 6.19 -13.02 6.71
CA ILE A 108 7.58 -13.48 6.47
C ILE A 108 8.53 -12.28 6.46
N ALA A 109 8.11 -11.16 5.87
CA ALA A 109 8.87 -9.92 5.80
C ALA A 109 8.33 -8.85 6.77
N ASP A 110 9.19 -7.94 7.23
CA ASP A 110 8.77 -6.76 7.98
C ASP A 110 8.07 -5.75 7.04
N GLU A 111 6.75 -5.77 7.10
CA GLU A 111 5.84 -4.93 6.33
C GLU A 111 5.97 -3.44 6.66
N LYS A 112 6.27 -3.08 7.91
CA LYS A 112 6.38 -1.68 8.33
C LYS A 112 7.62 -1.03 7.74
N LEU A 113 8.73 -1.75 7.73
CA LEU A 113 9.98 -1.30 7.12
C LEU A 113 9.81 -1.09 5.60
N ALA A 114 9.14 -2.04 4.91
CA ALA A 114 8.85 -1.93 3.49
C ALA A 114 7.94 -0.73 3.17
N TYR A 115 6.88 -0.51 3.95
CA TYR A 115 5.96 0.61 3.77
C TYR A 115 6.67 1.97 3.80
N ASN A 116 7.62 2.16 4.72
CA ASN A 116 8.37 3.42 4.82
C ASN A 116 9.21 3.70 3.57
N THR A 117 9.60 2.66 2.83
CA THR A 117 10.45 2.76 1.65
C THR A 117 9.62 2.86 0.36
N LEU A 118 8.59 2.03 0.22
CA LEU A 118 7.87 1.81 -1.04
C LEU A 118 6.37 2.12 -0.96
N GLY A 119 5.85 2.41 0.23
CA GLY A 119 4.41 2.48 0.50
C GLY A 119 3.65 3.39 -0.44
N ARG A 120 4.20 4.58 -0.72
CA ARG A 120 3.57 5.55 -1.63
C ARG A 120 3.52 5.05 -3.08
N THR A 121 4.63 4.56 -3.61
CA THR A 121 4.71 4.08 -5.00
C THR A 121 3.84 2.86 -5.21
N TYR A 122 3.87 1.91 -4.26
CA TYR A 122 3.02 0.74 -4.27
C TYR A 122 1.53 1.11 -4.23
N CYS A 123 1.12 1.95 -3.27
CA CYS A 123 -0.27 2.37 -3.16
C CYS A 123 -0.78 3.09 -4.41
N ASN A 124 0.03 3.98 -4.99
CA ASN A 124 -0.36 4.67 -6.22
C ASN A 124 -0.53 3.70 -7.39
N THR A 125 0.40 2.75 -7.53
CA THR A 125 0.37 1.73 -8.58
C THR A 125 -0.87 0.85 -8.45
N VAL A 126 -1.07 0.22 -7.29
CA VAL A 126 -2.23 -0.68 -7.08
C VAL A 126 -3.53 0.10 -7.23
N LYS A 127 -3.60 1.35 -6.75
CA LYS A 127 -4.79 2.19 -6.94
C LYS A 127 -5.07 2.48 -8.40
N LYS A 128 -4.06 2.84 -9.20
CA LYS A 128 -4.20 3.09 -10.65
C LYS A 128 -4.76 1.86 -11.37
N TYR A 129 -4.24 0.69 -11.01
CA TYR A 129 -4.55 -0.58 -11.68
C TYR A 129 -5.69 -1.39 -11.03
N ALA A 130 -6.26 -0.90 -9.94
CA ALA A 130 -7.36 -1.53 -9.22
C ALA A 130 -8.58 -1.92 -10.10
N PRO A 131 -9.00 -1.13 -11.12
CA PRO A 131 -10.13 -1.48 -11.96
C PRO A 131 -10.02 -2.85 -12.61
N LEU A 132 -8.82 -3.21 -13.10
CA LEU A 132 -8.58 -4.54 -13.65
C LEU A 132 -8.17 -5.53 -12.57
N LEU A 133 -7.37 -5.13 -11.57
CA LEU A 133 -6.93 -6.04 -10.52
C LEU A 133 -8.11 -6.67 -9.77
N VAL A 134 -9.15 -5.90 -9.47
CA VAL A 134 -10.37 -6.41 -8.82
C VAL A 134 -11.16 -7.34 -9.73
N LEU A 135 -11.20 -7.05 -11.03
CA LEU A 135 -11.92 -7.87 -12.01
C LEU A 135 -11.28 -9.26 -12.17
N ILE A 136 -9.95 -9.32 -12.21
CA ILE A 136 -9.22 -10.58 -12.42
C ILE A 136 -8.89 -11.30 -11.11
N SER A 137 -8.95 -10.61 -9.96
CA SER A 137 -8.67 -11.23 -8.68
C SER A 137 -9.79 -12.18 -8.28
N LYS A 138 -9.44 -13.45 -8.05
CA LYS A 138 -10.26 -14.33 -7.20
C LYS A 138 -10.21 -13.81 -5.74
N GLU A 139 -11.07 -14.36 -4.89
CA GLU A 139 -11.04 -14.10 -3.45
C GLU A 139 -9.60 -14.22 -2.90
N ASN A 140 -9.19 -13.27 -2.06
CA ASN A 140 -7.87 -13.20 -1.39
C ASN A 140 -6.63 -12.84 -2.24
N ASN A 141 -6.71 -11.81 -3.09
CA ASN A 141 -5.51 -11.26 -3.74
C ASN A 141 -4.60 -10.51 -2.74
N SER A 142 -3.39 -11.02 -2.53
CA SER A 142 -2.40 -10.44 -1.60
C SER A 142 -2.03 -8.99 -1.94
N ALA A 143 -2.00 -8.61 -3.21
CA ALA A 143 -1.71 -7.23 -3.62
C ALA A 143 -2.77 -6.25 -3.13
N ILE A 144 -4.05 -6.63 -3.24
CA ILE A 144 -5.18 -5.83 -2.74
C ILE A 144 -5.14 -5.77 -1.22
N GLN A 145 -4.87 -6.89 -0.54
CA GLN A 145 -4.77 -6.92 0.92
C GLN A 145 -3.66 -5.99 1.44
N LEU A 146 -2.45 -6.08 0.88
CA LEU A 146 -1.35 -5.19 1.26
C LEU A 146 -1.69 -3.73 0.94
N PHE A 147 -2.33 -3.47 -0.19
CA PHE A 147 -2.79 -2.13 -0.56
C PHE A 147 -3.76 -1.54 0.46
N VAL A 148 -4.71 -2.32 0.97
CA VAL A 148 -5.64 -1.88 2.03
C VAL A 148 -4.87 -1.53 3.30
N ILE A 149 -3.94 -2.39 3.74
CA ILE A 149 -3.13 -2.16 4.93
C ILE A 149 -2.32 -0.86 4.80
N TRP A 150 -1.61 -0.68 3.68
CA TRP A 150 -0.75 0.47 3.44
C TRP A 150 -1.55 1.76 3.22
N SER A 151 -2.68 1.69 2.53
CA SER A 151 -3.54 2.86 2.31
C SER A 151 -4.17 3.35 3.61
N ASN A 152 -4.64 2.44 4.46
CA ASN A 152 -5.19 2.82 5.76
C ASN A 152 -4.12 3.39 6.68
N ARG A 153 -2.89 2.88 6.61
CA ARG A 153 -1.75 3.51 7.29
C ARG A 153 -1.50 4.93 6.78
N ALA A 154 -1.47 5.15 5.47
CA ALA A 154 -1.27 6.48 4.89
C ALA A 154 -2.38 7.47 5.28
N ILE A 155 -3.64 7.02 5.30
CA ILE A 155 -4.78 7.82 5.77
C ILE A 155 -4.61 8.20 7.25
N LYS A 156 -4.24 7.23 8.10
CA LYS A 156 -3.98 7.46 9.52
C LYS A 156 -2.82 8.44 9.73
N ASP A 157 -1.71 8.27 9.03
CA ASP A 157 -0.54 9.14 9.13
C ASP A 157 -0.88 10.59 8.74
N LYS A 158 -1.68 10.76 7.68
CA LYS A 158 -2.19 12.07 7.26
C LYS A 158 -3.09 12.70 8.33
N ALA A 159 -4.05 11.95 8.87
CA ALA A 159 -4.94 12.44 9.93
C ALA A 159 -4.16 12.84 11.19
N LEU A 160 -3.14 12.07 11.58
CA LEU A 160 -2.26 12.40 12.71
C LEU A 160 -1.40 13.64 12.46
N LEU A 161 -0.99 13.88 11.21
CA LEU A 161 -0.28 15.10 10.84
C LEU A 161 -1.21 16.33 10.89
N GLU A 162 -2.43 16.20 10.36
CA GLU A 162 -3.44 17.26 10.40
C GLU A 162 -3.85 17.61 11.83
N LYS A 163 -4.07 16.59 12.68
CA LYS A 163 -4.31 16.77 14.11
C LYS A 163 -3.22 17.60 14.78
N ARG A 164 -1.94 17.25 14.58
CA ARG A 164 -0.80 17.99 15.14
C ARG A 164 -0.78 19.45 14.70
N LYS A 165 -1.02 19.71 13.41
CA LYS A 165 -1.11 21.08 12.87
C LYS A 165 -2.25 21.89 13.50
N ILE A 166 -3.40 21.27 13.76
CA ILE A 166 -4.54 21.94 14.40
C ILE A 166 -4.22 22.24 15.87
N GLU A 167 -3.62 21.30 16.59
CA GLU A 167 -3.21 21.49 18.00
C GLU A 167 -2.18 22.62 18.13
N GLU A 168 -1.20 22.69 17.23
CA GLU A 168 -0.24 23.80 17.16
C GLU A 168 -0.93 25.16 16.90
N LYS A 169 -1.92 25.20 15.99
CA LYS A 169 -2.70 26.41 15.72
C LYS A 169 -3.53 26.86 16.93
N ILE A 170 -4.17 25.92 17.63
CA ILE A 170 -4.93 26.22 18.85
C ILE A 170 -4.00 26.81 19.92
N LYS A 171 -2.83 26.20 20.14
CA LYS A 171 -1.84 26.69 21.10
C LYS A 171 -1.33 28.10 20.79
N ASN A 172 -1.19 28.43 19.50
CA ASN A 172 -0.68 29.72 19.06
C ASN A 172 -1.77 30.81 18.93
N THR A 173 -3.05 30.45 19.05
CA THR A 173 -4.15 31.42 19.02
C THR A 173 -4.41 31.90 20.43
N SER A 174 -3.96 33.11 20.78
CA SER A 174 -4.28 33.72 22.07
C SER A 174 -5.76 34.08 22.14
N GLU A 175 -6.45 33.62 23.18
CA GLU A 175 -7.82 34.06 23.46
C GLU A 175 -7.83 35.56 23.79
N MET A 176 -8.48 36.37 22.94
CA MET A 176 -8.82 37.73 23.30
C MET A 176 -10.02 37.70 24.25
N ILE A 177 -9.75 37.81 25.55
CA ILE A 177 -10.79 38.03 26.55
C ILE A 177 -11.20 39.50 26.48
N VAL A 178 -12.35 39.78 25.87
CA VAL A 178 -12.98 41.12 25.91
C VAL A 178 -13.55 41.31 27.31
N LYS A 179 -12.97 42.22 28.09
CA LYS A 179 -13.52 42.60 29.39
C LYS A 179 -14.81 43.41 29.17
N PRO A 180 -15.93 43.09 29.88
CA PRO A 180 -17.14 43.89 29.80
C PRO A 180 -16.89 45.31 30.36
N ILE A 181 -17.47 46.32 29.71
CA ILE A 181 -17.44 47.71 30.16
C ILE A 181 -18.58 47.91 31.16
N GLY A 182 -18.25 48.07 32.45
CA GLY A 182 -19.19 48.50 33.49
C GLY A 182 -19.29 47.58 34.71
N THR A 183 -18.30 47.64 35.59
CA THR A 183 -18.39 47.34 37.03
C THR A 183 -17.45 48.26 37.78
#